data_AF-A0A3C1RYS4-F1
#
_entry.id   AF-A0A3C1RYS4-F1
#
_cell.length_a   1.000
_cell.length_b   1.000
_cell.length_c   1.000
_cell.angle_alpha   90.00
_cell.angle_beta   90.00
_cell.angle_gamma   90.00
#
_symmetry.space_group_name_H-M   'P 1'
#
loop_
_entity.id
_entity.type
_entity.pdbx_description
1 polymer ?
#
loop_
_entity_poly.entity_id
_entity_poly.type
_entity_poly.pdbx_seq_one_letter_code
_entity_poly.pdbx_strand_id
1 'polypeptide(L)'
;MKSILNGINYLSLIIFGVGVVDVFLKAAQSKKDIQQARTLAQRKQLLKAVQIGKKVIAQWPSSPTFFEQRFRYMAMGDVLEKFKPQVNKWHSQVKMVQKTLASARKLEASDQKNPMDITVLSQVVQLYQKCTNLIDDPKLIKSIERCQKEIKCRHQFQSFFATGQEQAKQKQFKQALAYFAQAQQLFVTPELQIAIHNCSVQVKQEEQYEVTLKKVRSIAKAGQFQDALAVLDPAQAQFNRSDGQELVRQLSRVIQGKKLFNQGLLAEKSGDFKKADTHYQEALMLLPELTETRMRLSLLSVKTENWNQVIHYLEKVPGQQANYLRGFAYFKQNNLPQADREWQSLAHSQVKDQRLIIQNITQRQRLLAIREIEEYVNNNKLKLALSSSSNFIKKFGVDPIVKSNLEDHIQPRLESEIWQEKDWL
;
A
#
# COMPACT_ATOMS: atom_id res chain seq x y z
N MET A 1 -38.94 73.13 19.83
CA MET A 1 -39.19 71.74 19.34
C MET A 1 -39.61 70.77 20.46
N LYS A 2 -38.83 70.60 21.55
CA LYS A 2 -39.24 69.76 22.71
C LYS A 2 -40.58 70.15 23.35
N SER A 3 -40.87 71.45 23.49
CA SER A 3 -42.15 71.94 24.04
C SER A 3 -43.37 71.58 23.19
N ILE A 4 -43.21 71.52 21.86
CA ILE A 4 -44.29 71.18 20.92
C ILE A 4 -44.55 69.66 20.95
N LEU A 5 -43.48 68.86 20.96
CA LEU A 5 -43.57 67.40 21.07
C LEU A 5 -44.21 66.97 22.41
N ASN A 6 -43.86 67.64 23.52
CA ASN A 6 -44.48 67.38 24.82
C ASN A 6 -45.98 67.74 24.83
N GLY A 7 -46.37 68.84 24.17
CA GLY A 7 -47.78 69.21 24.00
C GLY A 7 -48.58 68.20 23.17
N ILE A 8 -48.01 67.73 22.05
CA ILE A 8 -48.62 66.69 21.20
C ILE A 8 -48.76 65.38 21.98
N ASN A 9 -47.74 65.01 22.74
CA ASN A 9 -47.76 63.79 23.56
C ASN A 9 -48.84 63.85 24.64
N TYR A 10 -48.93 64.98 25.37
CA TYR A 10 -49.93 65.20 26.41
C TYR A 10 -51.37 65.20 25.85
N LEU A 11 -51.59 65.87 24.72
CA LEU A 11 -52.89 65.86 24.03
C LEU A 11 -53.26 64.44 23.57
N SER A 12 -52.32 63.69 22.99
CA SER A 12 -52.58 62.31 22.57
C SER A 12 -52.86 61.36 23.74
N LEU A 13 -52.23 61.60 24.89
CA LEU A 13 -52.50 60.85 26.12
C LEU A 13 -53.93 61.10 26.63
N ILE A 14 -54.43 62.33 26.56
CA ILE A 14 -55.79 62.70 26.95
C ILE A 14 -56.83 62.10 25.99
N ILE A 15 -56.59 62.21 24.67
CA ILE A 15 -57.58 61.84 23.64
C ILE A 15 -57.62 60.33 23.41
N PHE A 16 -56.46 59.67 23.41
CA PHE A 16 -56.32 58.27 23.01
C PHE A 16 -55.87 57.35 24.15
N GLY A 17 -55.65 57.89 25.35
CA GLY A 17 -55.09 57.15 26.48
C GLY A 17 -53.61 56.78 26.32
N VAL A 18 -52.93 57.29 25.28
CA VAL A 18 -51.56 56.87 24.88
C VAL A 18 -50.78 58.05 24.32
N GLY A 19 -49.57 58.27 24.85
CA GLY A 19 -48.63 59.27 24.33
C GLY A 19 -48.00 58.84 23.02
N VAL A 20 -48.40 59.46 21.90
CA VAL A 20 -47.93 59.08 20.55
C VAL A 20 -46.43 59.32 20.38
N VAL A 21 -45.90 60.44 20.89
CA VAL A 21 -44.46 60.73 20.78
C VAL A 21 -43.64 59.70 21.55
N ASP A 22 -44.11 59.28 22.73
CA ASP A 22 -43.46 58.24 23.53
C ASP A 22 -43.48 56.87 22.80
N VAL A 23 -44.59 56.53 22.13
CA VAL A 23 -44.69 55.31 21.31
C VAL A 23 -43.66 55.31 20.18
N PHE A 24 -43.48 56.43 19.47
CA PHE A 24 -42.51 56.53 18.36
C PHE A 24 -41.05 56.51 18.84
N LEU A 25 -40.72 57.18 19.95
CA LEU A 25 -39.38 57.13 20.55
C LEU A 25 -39.04 55.72 21.04
N LYS A 26 -39.98 55.08 21.73
CA LYS A 26 -39.86 53.68 22.19
C LYS A 26 -39.75 52.70 21.03
N ALA A 27 -40.48 52.93 19.93
CA ALA A 27 -40.40 52.15 18.70
C ALA A 27 -39.01 52.26 18.03
N ALA A 28 -38.43 53.45 17.95
CA ALA A 28 -37.10 53.65 17.41
C ALA A 28 -36.03 52.88 18.21
N GLN A 29 -36.09 52.97 19.55
CA GLN A 29 -35.19 52.22 20.42
C GLN A 29 -35.42 50.70 20.32
N SER A 30 -36.67 50.25 20.30
CA SER A 30 -37.03 48.84 20.13
C SER A 30 -36.48 48.27 18.81
N LYS A 31 -36.58 49.01 17.70
CA LYS A 31 -36.02 48.59 16.40
C LYS A 31 -34.50 48.39 16.47
N LYS A 32 -33.79 49.32 17.12
CA LYS A 32 -32.34 49.22 17.33
C LYS A 32 -31.96 47.98 18.15
N ASP A 33 -32.66 47.76 19.26
CA ASP A 33 -32.41 46.62 20.16
C ASP A 33 -32.77 45.28 19.50
N ILE A 34 -33.84 45.24 18.69
CA ILE A 34 -34.20 44.07 17.87
C ILE A 34 -33.08 43.74 16.88
N GLN A 35 -32.54 44.74 16.19
CA GLN A 35 -31.44 44.53 15.25
C GLN A 35 -30.18 44.04 15.97
N GLN A 36 -29.84 44.63 17.12
CA GLN A 36 -28.74 44.18 17.95
C GLN A 36 -28.92 42.73 18.40
N ALA A 37 -30.11 42.35 18.87
CA ALA A 37 -30.42 40.98 19.26
C ALA A 37 -30.28 40.00 18.09
N ARG A 38 -30.73 40.37 16.88
CA ARG A 38 -30.54 39.57 15.67
C ARG A 38 -29.06 39.40 15.32
N THR A 39 -28.27 40.46 15.36
CA THR A 39 -26.82 40.39 15.12
C THR A 39 -26.12 39.51 16.14
N LEU A 40 -26.50 39.61 17.43
CA LEU A 40 -25.97 38.72 18.47
C LEU A 40 -26.35 37.27 18.21
N ALA A 41 -27.59 36.99 17.81
CA ALA A 41 -28.02 35.64 17.47
C ALA A 41 -27.28 35.06 16.25
N GLN A 42 -27.05 35.88 15.21
CA GLN A 42 -26.23 35.50 14.05
C GLN A 42 -24.79 35.18 14.44
N ARG A 43 -24.25 35.91 15.43
CA ARG A 43 -22.93 35.65 16.04
C ARG A 43 -22.96 34.55 17.10
N LYS A 44 -24.03 33.74 17.17
CA LYS A 44 -24.23 32.67 18.16
C LYS A 44 -24.15 33.12 19.63
N GLN A 45 -24.34 34.40 19.91
CA GLN A 45 -24.44 34.94 21.28
C GLN A 45 -25.90 34.88 21.76
N LEU A 46 -26.50 33.69 21.68
CA LEU A 46 -27.94 33.48 21.89
C LEU A 46 -28.44 33.91 23.27
N LEU A 47 -27.62 33.74 24.33
CA LEU A 47 -27.98 34.19 25.68
C LEU A 47 -28.23 35.71 25.74
N LYS A 48 -27.32 36.50 25.16
CA LYS A 48 -27.44 37.96 25.10
C LYS A 48 -28.60 38.37 24.17
N ALA A 49 -28.76 37.69 23.04
CA ALA A 49 -29.87 37.92 22.12
C ALA A 49 -31.24 37.69 22.77
N VAL A 50 -31.40 36.61 23.55
CA VAL A 50 -32.62 36.32 24.31
C VAL A 50 -32.86 37.35 25.41
N GLN A 51 -31.81 37.77 26.14
CA GLN A 51 -31.94 38.78 27.19
C GLN A 51 -32.45 40.12 26.63
N ILE A 52 -31.84 40.61 25.55
CA ILE A 52 -32.29 41.83 24.87
C ILE A 52 -33.68 41.62 24.30
N GLY A 53 -33.94 40.50 23.62
CA GLY A 53 -35.22 40.20 23.01
C GLY A 53 -36.38 40.18 24.01
N LYS A 54 -36.20 39.54 25.17
CA LYS A 54 -37.20 39.54 26.25
C LYS A 54 -37.40 40.93 26.84
N LYS A 55 -36.33 41.71 27.02
CA LYS A 55 -36.42 43.10 27.50
C LYS A 55 -37.26 43.95 26.54
N VAL A 56 -37.01 43.86 25.24
CA VAL A 56 -37.81 44.57 24.23
C VAL A 56 -39.27 44.13 24.26
N ILE A 57 -39.56 42.83 24.32
CA ILE A 57 -40.94 42.32 24.37
C ILE A 57 -41.66 42.82 25.63
N ALA A 58 -41.01 42.77 26.79
CA ALA A 58 -41.59 43.18 28.07
C ALA A 58 -41.86 44.70 28.18
N GLN A 59 -41.18 45.51 27.36
CA GLN A 59 -41.45 46.95 27.31
C GLN A 59 -42.83 47.24 26.72
N TRP A 60 -43.40 46.36 25.87
CA TRP A 60 -44.69 46.58 25.25
C TRP A 60 -45.79 45.80 26.01
N PRO A 61 -46.95 46.42 26.29
CA PRO A 61 -48.05 45.74 26.96
C PRO A 61 -48.50 44.47 26.22
N SER A 62 -48.84 43.44 26.98
CA SER A 62 -49.42 42.19 26.47
C SER A 62 -50.84 42.39 25.96
N SER A 63 -51.56 43.38 26.48
CA SER A 63 -52.95 43.74 26.13
C SER A 63 -53.05 45.24 25.83
N PRO A 64 -52.56 45.70 24.66
CA PRO A 64 -52.59 47.11 24.29
C PRO A 64 -54.03 47.59 24.02
N THR A 65 -54.30 48.86 24.29
CA THR A 65 -55.59 49.48 23.90
C THR A 65 -55.70 49.59 22.37
N PHE A 66 -56.91 49.82 21.84
CA PHE A 66 -57.14 49.96 20.40
C PHE A 66 -56.23 51.01 19.74
N PHE A 67 -56.09 52.19 20.37
CA PHE A 67 -55.22 53.25 19.85
C PHE A 67 -53.73 52.93 20.03
N GLU A 68 -53.33 52.29 21.14
CA GLU A 68 -51.96 51.82 21.31
C GLU A 68 -51.56 50.83 20.22
N GLN A 69 -52.45 49.88 19.89
CA GLN A 69 -52.23 48.89 18.84
C GLN A 69 -52.04 49.57 17.47
N ARG A 70 -52.84 50.59 17.16
CA ARG A 70 -52.74 51.38 15.92
C ARG A 70 -51.44 52.17 15.84
N PHE A 71 -51.09 52.93 16.88
CA PHE A 71 -49.84 53.72 16.89
C PHE A 71 -48.60 52.83 16.91
N ARG A 72 -48.64 51.69 17.61
CA ARG A 72 -47.59 50.67 17.58
C ARG A 72 -47.42 50.08 16.19
N TYR A 73 -48.51 49.73 15.49
CA TYR A 73 -48.44 49.25 14.12
C TYR A 73 -47.90 50.31 13.16
N MET A 74 -48.30 51.57 13.32
CA MET A 74 -47.76 52.67 12.52
C MET A 74 -46.25 52.87 12.75
N ALA A 75 -45.79 52.79 14.00
CA ALA A 75 -44.40 53.03 14.35
C ALA A 75 -43.47 51.82 14.08
N MET A 76 -43.97 50.58 14.23
CA MET A 76 -43.18 49.34 14.18
C MET A 76 -43.61 48.33 13.12
N GLY A 77 -44.75 48.52 12.46
CA GLY A 77 -45.34 47.53 11.56
C GLY A 77 -45.59 46.19 12.26
N ASP A 78 -45.25 45.11 11.58
CA ASP A 78 -45.32 43.73 12.10
C ASP A 78 -44.02 43.26 12.77
N VAL A 79 -43.01 44.13 12.89
CA VAL A 79 -41.65 43.77 13.33
C VAL A 79 -41.67 43.08 14.69
N LEU A 80 -42.48 43.58 15.64
CA LEU A 80 -42.57 43.01 16.97
C LEU A 80 -43.31 41.67 17.00
N GLU A 81 -44.35 41.50 16.19
CA GLU A 81 -45.07 40.23 16.08
C GLU A 81 -44.22 39.15 15.40
N LYS A 82 -43.38 39.52 14.42
CA LYS A 82 -42.37 38.63 13.83
C LYS A 82 -41.18 38.35 14.74
N PHE A 83 -40.87 39.25 15.67
CA PHE A 83 -39.72 39.12 16.57
C PHE A 83 -39.99 38.22 17.77
N LYS A 84 -41.19 38.28 18.37
CA LYS A 84 -41.60 37.37 19.47
C LYS A 84 -41.30 35.88 19.19
N PRO A 85 -41.70 35.27 18.06
CA PRO A 85 -41.39 33.88 17.76
C PRO A 85 -39.89 33.63 17.55
N GLN A 86 -39.13 34.61 17.04
CA GLN A 86 -37.67 34.51 16.93
C GLN A 86 -37.01 34.42 18.31
N VAL A 87 -37.41 35.27 19.25
CA VAL A 87 -36.92 35.25 20.63
C VAL A 87 -37.30 33.95 21.34
N ASN A 88 -38.51 33.45 21.13
CA ASN A 88 -38.94 32.15 21.67
C ASN A 88 -38.10 31.00 21.11
N LYS A 89 -37.81 31.01 19.80
CA LYS A 89 -36.92 30.02 19.18
C LYS A 89 -35.52 30.06 19.79
N TRP A 90 -34.91 31.24 19.92
CA TRP A 90 -33.60 31.39 20.57
C TRP A 90 -33.62 30.94 22.03
N HIS A 91 -34.68 31.26 22.78
CA HIS A 91 -34.84 30.84 24.18
C HIS A 91 -34.94 29.32 24.32
N SER A 92 -35.67 28.65 23.42
CA SER A 92 -35.72 27.18 23.37
C SER A 92 -34.36 26.58 23.01
N GLN A 93 -33.62 27.17 22.07
CA GLN A 93 -32.26 26.75 21.74
C GLN A 93 -31.30 26.90 22.93
N VAL A 94 -31.38 28.00 23.68
CA VAL A 94 -30.60 28.21 24.90
C VAL A 94 -30.91 27.14 25.95
N LYS A 95 -32.20 26.83 26.19
CA LYS A 95 -32.59 25.76 27.12
C LYS A 95 -32.04 24.40 26.69
N MET A 96 -32.10 24.09 25.39
CA MET A 96 -31.54 22.87 24.83
C MET A 96 -30.02 22.80 25.08
N VAL A 97 -29.28 23.86 24.76
CA VAL A 97 -27.83 23.95 25.00
C VAL A 97 -27.50 23.74 26.49
N GLN A 98 -28.24 24.38 27.40
CA GLN A 98 -28.04 24.21 28.84
C GLN A 98 -28.23 22.75 29.28
N LYS A 99 -29.28 22.09 28.80
CA LYS A 99 -29.55 20.68 29.07
C LYS A 99 -28.43 19.78 28.52
N THR A 100 -28.01 20.01 27.27
CA THR A 100 -26.93 19.25 26.63
C THR A 100 -25.60 19.45 27.34
N LEU A 101 -25.26 20.68 27.75
CA LEU A 101 -24.05 20.97 28.53
C LEU A 101 -24.08 20.29 29.90
N ALA A 102 -25.22 20.28 30.59
CA ALA A 102 -25.35 19.56 31.86
C ALA A 102 -25.14 18.05 31.69
N SER A 103 -25.72 17.47 30.64
CA SER A 103 -25.51 16.07 30.29
C SER A 103 -24.03 15.77 29.96
N ALA A 104 -23.39 16.63 29.16
CA ALA A 104 -21.99 16.49 28.78
C ALA A 104 -21.07 16.54 30.00
N ARG A 105 -21.29 17.49 30.91
CA ARG A 105 -20.51 17.60 32.16
C ARG A 105 -20.71 16.41 33.08
N LYS A 106 -21.94 15.90 33.20
CA LYS A 106 -22.21 14.70 33.99
C LYS A 106 -21.50 13.48 33.41
N LEU A 107 -21.52 13.33 32.09
CA LEU A 107 -20.83 12.25 31.38
C LEU A 107 -19.31 12.39 31.51
N GLU A 108 -18.77 13.59 31.35
CA GLU A 108 -17.34 13.87 31.55
C GLU A 108 -16.89 13.53 32.97
N ALA A 109 -17.71 13.84 33.98
CA ALA A 109 -17.44 13.47 35.37
C ALA A 109 -17.48 11.95 35.64
N SER A 110 -18.11 11.17 34.76
CA SER A 110 -18.15 9.70 34.86
C SER A 110 -16.93 9.02 34.23
N ASP A 111 -16.06 9.77 33.56
CA ASP A 111 -14.82 9.23 33.01
C ASP A 111 -13.91 8.71 34.14
N GLN A 112 -13.67 7.40 34.13
CA GLN A 112 -12.83 6.73 35.12
C GLN A 112 -11.33 6.98 34.92
N LYS A 113 -10.96 7.80 33.91
CA LYS A 113 -9.57 8.01 33.48
C LYS A 113 -8.85 6.73 33.07
N ASN A 114 -9.61 5.73 32.63
CA ASN A 114 -9.05 4.49 32.11
C ASN A 114 -8.45 4.75 30.72
N PRO A 115 -7.13 4.55 30.51
CA PRO A 115 -6.50 4.81 29.21
C PRO A 115 -6.93 3.83 28.12
N MET A 116 -7.54 2.70 28.48
CA MET A 116 -8.13 1.75 27.52
C MET A 116 -9.53 2.17 27.05
N ASP A 117 -10.15 3.18 27.66
CA ASP A 117 -11.47 3.66 27.30
C ASP A 117 -11.42 5.11 26.78
N ILE A 118 -11.90 5.31 25.57
CA ILE A 118 -12.06 6.63 24.93
C ILE A 118 -13.52 6.98 24.64
N THR A 119 -14.45 6.07 24.95
CA THR A 119 -15.85 6.17 24.53
C THR A 119 -16.55 7.34 25.21
N VAL A 120 -16.37 7.47 26.53
CA VAL A 120 -16.93 8.55 27.34
C VAL A 120 -16.48 9.90 26.83
N LEU A 121 -15.17 10.13 26.67
CA LEU A 121 -14.64 11.40 26.19
C LEU A 121 -15.06 11.71 24.75
N SER A 122 -15.15 10.70 23.88
CA SER A 122 -15.62 10.89 22.51
C SER A 122 -17.08 11.35 22.48
N GLN A 123 -17.93 10.76 23.31
CA GLN A 123 -19.33 11.20 23.45
C GLN A 123 -19.43 12.61 24.05
N VAL A 124 -18.59 12.95 25.03
CA VAL A 124 -18.50 14.30 25.61
C VAL A 124 -18.15 15.33 24.52
N VAL A 125 -17.13 15.05 23.69
CA VAL A 125 -16.75 15.91 22.57
C VAL A 125 -17.91 16.11 21.60
N GLN A 126 -18.64 15.05 21.24
CA GLN A 126 -19.81 15.16 20.37
C GLN A 126 -20.91 16.05 20.98
N LEU A 127 -21.17 15.93 22.28
CA LEU A 127 -22.15 16.77 22.98
C LEU A 127 -21.71 18.24 23.02
N TYR A 128 -20.43 18.49 23.27
CA TYR A 128 -19.88 19.85 23.22
C TYR A 128 -19.92 20.45 21.82
N GLN A 129 -19.60 19.69 20.77
CA GLN A 129 -19.70 20.13 19.38
C GLN A 129 -21.14 20.47 18.97
N LYS A 130 -22.14 19.71 19.45
CA LYS A 130 -23.55 20.05 19.25
C LYS A 130 -23.90 21.41 19.84
N CYS A 131 -23.33 21.77 20.99
CA CYS A 131 -23.51 23.08 21.61
C CYS A 131 -22.81 24.20 20.82
N THR A 132 -21.60 24.00 20.30
CA THR A 132 -20.87 25.01 19.49
C THR A 132 -21.56 25.37 18.17
N ASN A 133 -22.45 24.51 17.67
CA ASN A 133 -23.29 24.83 16.51
C ASN A 133 -24.30 25.94 16.82
N LEU A 134 -24.70 26.09 18.08
CA LEU A 134 -25.74 27.02 18.52
C LEU A 134 -25.16 28.23 19.28
N ILE A 135 -24.09 28.04 20.04
CA ILE A 135 -23.45 29.09 20.82
C ILE A 135 -21.97 29.25 20.49
N ASP A 136 -21.48 30.49 20.52
CA ASP A 136 -20.06 30.80 20.49
C ASP A 136 -19.58 31.01 21.93
N ASP A 137 -18.93 29.99 22.50
CA ASP A 137 -18.35 30.01 23.83
C ASP A 137 -16.90 29.51 23.77
N PRO A 138 -15.90 30.40 23.91
CA PRO A 138 -14.49 30.03 23.91
C PRO A 138 -14.11 29.00 24.98
N LYS A 139 -14.85 28.94 26.11
CA LYS A 139 -14.59 27.94 27.15
C LYS A 139 -14.94 26.54 26.67
N LEU A 140 -16.00 26.41 25.88
CA LEU A 140 -16.45 25.14 25.32
C LEU A 140 -15.45 24.60 24.29
N ILE A 141 -14.91 25.48 23.46
CA ILE A 141 -13.85 25.13 22.49
C ILE A 141 -12.63 24.58 23.24
N LYS A 142 -12.17 25.27 24.30
CA LYS A 142 -11.08 24.78 25.16
C LYS A 142 -11.38 23.43 25.81
N SER A 143 -12.63 23.19 26.24
CA SER A 143 -13.04 21.88 26.76
C SER A 143 -12.96 20.78 25.70
N ILE A 144 -13.40 21.05 24.48
CA ILE A 144 -13.29 20.11 23.34
C ILE A 144 -11.82 19.79 23.08
N GLU A 145 -10.96 20.79 22.97
CA GLU A 145 -9.53 20.62 22.73
C GLU A 145 -8.87 19.78 23.84
N ARG A 146 -9.23 20.02 25.10
CA ARG A 146 -8.74 19.22 26.24
C ARG A 146 -9.16 17.75 26.11
N CYS A 147 -10.43 17.46 25.85
CA CYS A 147 -10.91 16.09 25.69
C CYS A 147 -10.27 15.41 24.49
N GLN A 148 -10.11 16.12 23.36
CA GLN A 148 -9.46 15.58 22.16
C GLN A 148 -7.98 15.28 22.39
N LYS A 149 -7.27 16.14 23.13
CA LYS A 149 -5.88 15.90 23.52
C LYS A 149 -5.76 14.64 24.38
N GLU A 150 -6.64 14.48 25.36
CA GLU A 150 -6.68 13.29 26.22
C GLU A 150 -6.98 12.02 25.41
N ILE A 151 -7.98 12.05 24.51
CA ILE A 151 -8.29 10.93 23.60
C ILE A 151 -7.06 10.54 22.77
N LYS A 152 -6.34 11.53 22.23
CA LYS A 152 -5.10 11.29 21.47
C LYS A 152 -4.04 10.58 22.32
N CYS A 153 -3.84 11.04 23.57
CA CYS A 153 -2.90 10.38 24.49
C CYS A 153 -3.31 8.94 24.79
N ARG A 154 -4.61 8.68 25.06
CA ARG A 154 -5.13 7.33 25.32
C ARG A 154 -4.94 6.41 24.11
N HIS A 155 -5.21 6.89 22.90
CA HIS A 155 -4.94 6.13 21.69
C HIS A 155 -3.46 5.78 21.49
N GLN A 156 -2.55 6.74 21.74
CA GLN A 156 -1.11 6.47 21.67
C GLN A 156 -0.69 5.41 22.69
N PHE A 157 -1.22 5.49 23.92
CA PHE A 157 -1.02 4.47 24.94
C PHE A 157 -1.51 3.10 24.49
N GLN A 158 -2.75 3.01 24.01
CA GLN A 158 -3.35 1.76 23.52
C GLN A 158 -2.50 1.14 22.40
N SER A 159 -2.01 1.97 21.47
CA SER A 159 -1.14 1.53 20.39
C SER A 159 0.17 0.96 20.94
N PHE A 160 0.89 1.71 21.78
CA PHE A 160 2.15 1.23 22.35
C PHE A 160 1.97 -0.03 23.20
N PHE A 161 0.91 -0.07 24.01
CA PHE A 161 0.61 -1.22 24.85
C PHE A 161 0.28 -2.46 24.01
N ALA A 162 -0.56 -2.33 22.97
CA ALA A 162 -0.89 -3.42 22.07
C ALA A 162 0.34 -3.92 21.29
N THR A 163 1.18 -3.00 20.78
CA THR A 163 2.42 -3.40 20.09
C THR A 163 3.39 -4.10 21.05
N GLY A 164 3.54 -3.61 22.29
CA GLY A 164 4.34 -4.28 23.30
C GLY A 164 3.83 -5.68 23.63
N GLN A 165 2.52 -5.86 23.76
CA GLN A 165 1.90 -7.18 23.96
C GLN A 165 2.18 -8.13 22.79
N GLU A 166 2.10 -7.63 21.55
CA GLU A 166 2.38 -8.44 20.37
C GLU A 166 3.84 -8.87 20.30
N GLN A 167 4.78 -7.97 20.59
CA GLN A 167 6.20 -8.32 20.68
C GLN A 167 6.47 -9.35 21.78
N ALA A 168 5.80 -9.23 22.93
CA ALA A 168 5.92 -10.19 24.02
C ALA A 168 5.40 -11.58 23.61
N LYS A 169 4.28 -11.67 22.87
CA LYS A 169 3.78 -12.94 22.32
C LYS A 169 4.77 -13.57 21.35
N GLN A 170 5.46 -12.75 20.56
CA GLN A 170 6.54 -13.17 19.67
C GLN A 170 7.86 -13.47 20.40
N LYS A 171 7.88 -13.41 21.74
CA LYS A 171 9.06 -13.58 22.60
C LYS A 171 10.21 -12.62 22.27
N GLN A 172 9.88 -11.44 21.79
CA GLN A 172 10.80 -10.32 21.56
C GLN A 172 10.70 -9.35 22.75
N PHE A 173 11.12 -9.82 23.93
CA PHE A 173 10.85 -9.15 25.20
C PHE A 173 11.57 -7.80 25.32
N LYS A 174 12.79 -7.67 24.79
CA LYS A 174 13.50 -6.37 24.73
C LYS A 174 12.73 -5.34 23.90
N GLN A 175 12.15 -5.75 22.78
CA GLN A 175 11.33 -4.85 21.96
C GLN A 175 10.00 -4.53 22.66
N ALA A 176 9.37 -5.53 23.28
CA ALA A 176 8.16 -5.33 24.07
C ALA A 176 8.37 -4.28 25.16
N LEU A 177 9.48 -4.36 25.90
CA LEU A 177 9.86 -3.41 26.94
C LEU A 177 10.07 -1.99 26.40
N ALA A 178 10.64 -1.83 25.20
CA ALA A 178 10.79 -0.52 24.58
C ALA A 178 9.41 0.13 24.31
N TYR A 179 8.45 -0.62 23.78
CA TYR A 179 7.09 -0.15 23.58
C TYR A 179 6.36 0.11 24.90
N PHE A 180 6.53 -0.77 25.90
CA PHE A 180 5.95 -0.55 27.21
C PHE A 180 6.51 0.68 27.93
N ALA A 181 7.80 1.00 27.74
CA ALA A 181 8.38 2.24 28.25
C ALA A 181 7.72 3.47 27.62
N GLN A 182 7.43 3.44 26.31
CA GLN A 182 6.68 4.51 25.64
C GLN A 182 5.23 4.61 26.15
N ALA A 183 4.56 3.49 26.39
CA ALA A 183 3.24 3.49 27.02
C ALA A 183 3.30 4.07 28.44
N GLN A 184 4.31 3.71 29.22
CA GLN A 184 4.50 4.15 30.62
C GLN A 184 4.71 5.66 30.74
N GLN A 185 5.33 6.29 29.73
CA GLN A 185 5.45 7.76 29.66
C GLN A 185 4.10 8.47 29.54
N LEU A 186 3.06 7.79 29.04
CA LEU A 186 1.72 8.34 28.87
C LEU A 186 0.83 8.04 30.08
N PHE A 187 0.77 6.76 30.47
CA PHE A 187 -0.03 6.31 31.62
C PHE A 187 0.68 5.18 32.36
N VAL A 188 0.58 5.21 33.69
CA VAL A 188 1.03 4.11 34.54
C VAL A 188 -0.21 3.34 34.99
N THR A 189 -0.39 2.12 34.48
CA THR A 189 -1.47 1.23 34.89
C THR A 189 -0.92 -0.06 35.52
N PRO A 190 -1.68 -0.72 36.42
CA PRO A 190 -1.29 -2.01 36.97
C PRO A 190 -1.02 -3.08 35.90
N GLU A 191 -1.84 -3.15 34.86
CA GLU A 191 -1.70 -4.11 33.76
C GLU A 191 -0.39 -3.89 32.99
N LEU A 192 -0.02 -2.62 32.76
CA LEU A 192 1.24 -2.26 32.13
C LEU A 192 2.43 -2.68 33.00
N GLN A 193 2.37 -2.43 34.32
CA GLN A 193 3.46 -2.84 35.23
C GLN A 193 3.64 -4.35 35.27
N ILE A 194 2.55 -5.11 35.29
CA ILE A 194 2.59 -6.58 35.20
C ILE A 194 3.23 -7.01 33.88
N ALA A 195 2.85 -6.41 32.75
CA ALA A 195 3.43 -6.72 31.45
C ALA A 195 4.94 -6.41 31.38
N ILE A 196 5.36 -5.27 31.92
CA ILE A 196 6.77 -4.88 32.03
C ILE A 196 7.54 -5.89 32.90
N HIS A 197 7.02 -6.24 34.06
CA HIS A 197 7.67 -7.20 34.96
C HIS A 197 7.84 -8.57 34.29
N ASN A 198 6.77 -9.10 33.69
CA ASN A 198 6.78 -10.38 33.01
C ASN A 198 7.81 -10.41 31.87
N CYS A 199 7.91 -9.35 31.07
CA CYS A 199 8.91 -9.27 30.00
C CYS A 199 10.33 -9.15 30.56
N SER A 200 10.53 -8.33 31.60
CA SER A 200 11.85 -8.08 32.21
C SER A 200 12.50 -9.37 32.72
N VAL A 201 11.72 -10.26 33.33
CA VAL A 201 12.19 -11.57 33.81
C VAL A 201 12.66 -12.48 32.65
N GLN A 202 12.08 -12.31 31.45
CA GLN A 202 12.37 -13.14 30.28
C GLN A 202 13.54 -12.63 29.42
N VAL A 203 13.98 -11.39 29.60
CA VAL A 203 15.06 -10.78 28.80
C VAL A 203 16.35 -11.61 28.84
N LYS A 204 16.72 -12.14 30.00
CA LYS A 204 17.92 -12.97 30.14
C LYS A 204 17.89 -14.21 29.26
N GLN A 205 16.72 -14.85 29.14
CA GLN A 205 16.55 -16.02 28.26
C GLN A 205 16.61 -15.63 26.78
N GLU A 206 16.01 -14.50 26.41
CA GLU A 206 16.10 -13.96 25.05
C GLU A 206 17.55 -13.64 24.65
N GLU A 207 18.34 -13.03 25.54
CA GLU A 207 19.75 -12.71 25.28
C GLU A 207 20.60 -13.96 25.08
N GLN A 208 20.40 -14.98 25.91
CA GLN A 208 21.09 -16.27 25.77
C GLN A 208 20.73 -16.96 24.44
N TYR A 209 19.46 -16.90 24.06
CA TYR A 209 18.99 -17.42 22.79
C TYR A 209 19.61 -16.67 21.60
N GLU A 210 19.69 -15.34 21.65
CA GLU A 210 20.33 -14.54 20.60
C GLU A 210 21.83 -14.80 20.45
N VAL A 211 22.55 -15.01 21.55
CA VAL A 211 23.96 -15.43 21.51
C VAL A 211 24.07 -16.78 20.80
N THR A 212 23.16 -17.71 21.10
CA THR A 212 23.10 -19.01 20.41
C THR A 212 22.83 -18.83 18.92
N LEU A 213 21.87 -18.00 18.51
CA LEU A 213 21.61 -17.71 17.11
C LEU A 213 22.83 -17.13 16.38
N LYS A 214 23.60 -16.25 17.03
CA LYS A 214 24.86 -15.71 16.45
C LYS A 214 25.87 -16.83 16.24
N LYS A 215 26.04 -17.72 17.22
CA LYS A 215 26.91 -18.89 17.12
C LYS A 215 26.49 -19.82 15.98
N VAL A 216 25.21 -20.18 15.91
CA VAL A 216 24.63 -21.02 14.85
C VAL A 216 24.90 -20.43 13.46
N ARG A 217 24.70 -19.12 13.27
CA ARG A 217 25.01 -18.44 12.01
C ARG A 217 26.50 -18.51 11.64
N SER A 218 27.39 -18.42 12.62
CA SER A 218 28.83 -18.57 12.39
C SER A 218 29.20 -19.99 11.93
N ILE A 219 28.66 -21.01 12.61
CA ILE A 219 28.88 -22.42 12.27
C ILE A 219 28.31 -22.73 10.86
N ALA A 220 27.12 -22.24 10.55
CA ALA A 220 26.50 -22.40 9.24
C ALA A 220 27.33 -21.74 8.11
N LYS A 221 27.91 -20.56 8.36
CA LYS A 221 28.83 -19.89 7.42
C LYS A 221 30.11 -20.69 7.16
N ALA A 222 30.58 -21.45 8.14
CA ALA A 222 31.69 -22.40 7.98
C ALA A 222 31.28 -23.67 7.20
N GLY A 223 30.02 -23.80 6.78
CA GLY A 223 29.50 -24.96 6.06
C GLY A 223 29.12 -26.15 6.94
N GLN A 224 29.26 -26.01 8.27
CA GLN A 224 28.98 -27.03 9.27
C GLN A 224 27.48 -27.06 9.64
N PHE A 225 26.61 -27.32 8.66
CA PHE A 225 25.15 -27.17 8.85
C PHE A 225 24.54 -28.13 9.88
N GLN A 226 25.06 -29.36 9.99
CA GLN A 226 24.60 -30.34 10.99
C GLN A 226 24.94 -29.89 12.41
N ASP A 227 26.17 -29.40 12.63
CA ASP A 227 26.59 -28.87 13.94
C ASP A 227 25.79 -27.61 14.30
N ALA A 228 25.51 -26.75 13.32
CA ALA A 228 24.66 -25.58 13.50
C ALA A 228 23.25 -25.98 13.95
N LEU A 229 22.67 -27.02 13.34
CA LEU A 229 21.36 -27.54 13.70
C LEU A 229 21.36 -28.18 15.09
N ALA A 230 22.38 -28.99 15.42
CA ALA A 230 22.53 -29.62 16.73
C ALA A 230 22.64 -28.62 17.89
N VAL A 231 23.20 -27.43 17.63
CA VAL A 231 23.23 -26.33 18.60
C VAL A 231 21.89 -25.59 18.66
N LEU A 232 21.18 -25.44 17.54
CA LEU A 232 19.94 -24.67 17.45
C LEU A 232 18.74 -25.42 18.05
N ASP A 233 18.61 -26.73 17.78
CA ASP A 233 17.46 -27.54 18.20
C ASP A 233 17.15 -27.47 19.71
N PRO A 234 18.12 -27.69 20.63
CA PRO A 234 17.84 -27.57 22.06
C PRO A 234 17.50 -26.14 22.48
N ALA A 235 18.15 -25.13 21.88
CA ALA A 235 17.86 -23.73 22.16
C ALA A 235 16.43 -23.35 21.70
N GLN A 236 15.97 -23.90 20.58
CA GLN A 236 14.63 -23.71 20.07
C GLN A 236 13.56 -24.41 20.92
N ALA A 237 13.87 -25.60 21.43
CA ALA A 237 12.99 -26.31 22.36
C ALA A 237 12.80 -25.53 23.67
N GLN A 238 13.87 -24.91 24.18
CA GLN A 238 13.83 -24.09 25.39
C GLN A 238 13.19 -22.71 25.14
N PHE A 239 13.52 -22.07 24.03
CA PHE A 239 13.08 -20.72 23.68
C PHE A 239 12.50 -20.69 22.27
N ASN A 240 11.26 -21.16 22.15
CA ASN A 240 10.60 -21.26 20.86
C ASN A 240 10.22 -19.89 20.27
N ARG A 241 11.04 -19.33 19.38
CA ARG A 241 10.82 -18.09 18.62
C ARG A 241 10.81 -18.34 17.10
N SER A 242 10.02 -17.58 16.35
CA SER A 242 9.79 -17.82 14.91
C SER A 242 11.06 -17.73 14.04
N ASP A 243 12.01 -16.87 14.39
CA ASP A 243 13.27 -16.71 13.66
C ASP A 243 14.18 -17.95 13.74
N GLY A 244 14.21 -18.65 14.88
CA GLY A 244 14.90 -19.93 14.98
C GLY A 244 14.17 -21.07 14.30
N GLN A 245 12.82 -21.10 14.31
CA GLN A 245 12.06 -22.07 13.51
C GLN A 245 12.40 -21.93 12.02
N GLU A 246 12.48 -20.69 11.55
CA GLU A 246 12.87 -20.41 10.17
C GLU A 246 14.30 -20.87 9.89
N LEU A 247 15.23 -20.60 10.80
CA LEU A 247 16.61 -21.04 10.65
C LEU A 247 16.75 -22.56 10.65
N VAL A 248 16.00 -23.30 11.50
CA VAL A 248 15.92 -24.76 11.49
C VAL A 248 15.46 -25.27 10.12
N ARG A 249 14.39 -24.68 9.57
CA ARG A 249 13.86 -25.04 8.25
C ARG A 249 14.88 -24.82 7.14
N GLN A 250 15.57 -23.69 7.15
CA GLN A 250 16.63 -23.37 6.18
C GLN A 250 17.81 -24.34 6.28
N LEU A 251 18.31 -24.60 7.49
CA LEU A 251 19.42 -25.52 7.72
C LEU A 251 19.06 -26.94 7.27
N SER A 252 17.87 -27.42 7.65
CA SER A 252 17.36 -28.74 7.25
C SER A 252 17.26 -28.87 5.73
N ARG A 253 16.76 -27.83 5.04
CA ARG A 253 16.70 -27.79 3.58
C ARG A 253 18.07 -27.93 2.95
N VAL A 254 19.07 -27.21 3.46
CA VAL A 254 20.46 -27.27 2.96
C VAL A 254 21.10 -28.62 3.22
N ILE A 255 20.93 -29.19 4.42
CA ILE A 255 21.46 -30.52 4.77
C ILE A 255 20.87 -31.57 3.82
N GLN A 256 19.55 -31.57 3.65
CA GLN A 256 18.86 -32.55 2.81
C GLN A 256 19.23 -32.37 1.32
N GLY A 257 19.27 -31.14 0.82
CA GLY A 257 19.68 -30.86 -0.55
C GLY A 257 21.11 -31.30 -0.86
N LYS A 258 22.06 -31.06 0.06
CA LYS A 258 23.45 -31.54 -0.07
C LYS A 258 23.55 -33.06 0.01
N LYS A 259 22.76 -33.69 0.87
CA LYS A 259 22.70 -35.16 0.96
C LYS A 259 22.24 -35.77 -0.36
N LEU A 260 21.16 -35.25 -0.93
CA LEU A 260 20.65 -35.68 -2.23
C LEU A 260 21.66 -35.44 -3.36
N PHE A 261 22.31 -34.29 -3.37
CA PHE A 261 23.39 -34.01 -4.33
C PHE A 261 24.53 -35.06 -4.23
N ASN A 262 24.97 -35.39 -3.02
CA ASN A 262 26.00 -36.42 -2.81
C ASN A 262 25.53 -37.83 -3.20
N GLN A 263 24.26 -38.17 -2.97
CA GLN A 263 23.66 -39.42 -3.45
C GLN A 263 23.63 -39.48 -4.98
N GLY A 264 23.33 -38.37 -5.64
CA GLY A 264 23.43 -38.23 -7.10
C GLY A 264 24.86 -38.47 -7.60
N LEU A 265 25.87 -37.90 -6.94
CA LEU A 265 27.28 -38.15 -7.27
C LEU A 265 27.68 -39.62 -7.12
N LEU A 266 27.20 -40.30 -6.08
CA LEU A 266 27.48 -41.72 -5.85
C LEU A 266 26.83 -42.59 -6.94
N ALA A 267 25.56 -42.33 -7.26
CA ALA A 267 24.83 -43.03 -8.32
C ALA A 267 25.46 -42.78 -9.71
N GLU A 268 25.91 -41.55 -9.98
CA GLU A 268 26.61 -41.22 -11.22
C GLU A 268 27.92 -42.01 -11.35
N LYS A 269 28.71 -42.10 -10.26
CA LYS A 269 29.95 -42.88 -10.24
C LYS A 269 29.72 -44.37 -10.43
N SER A 270 28.59 -44.91 -9.96
CA SER A 270 28.22 -46.31 -10.18
C SER A 270 27.59 -46.57 -11.56
N GLY A 271 27.47 -45.55 -12.41
CA GLY A 271 26.84 -45.66 -13.74
C GLY A 271 25.31 -45.74 -13.72
N ASP A 272 24.67 -45.58 -12.54
CA ASP A 272 23.21 -45.57 -12.41
C ASP A 272 22.69 -44.16 -12.71
N PHE A 273 22.70 -43.82 -14.00
CA PHE A 273 22.32 -42.49 -14.47
C PHE A 273 20.87 -42.13 -14.16
N LYS A 274 19.96 -43.11 -14.10
CA LYS A 274 18.57 -42.86 -13.76
C LYS A 274 18.43 -42.40 -12.30
N LYS A 275 19.08 -43.09 -11.35
CA LYS A 275 19.07 -42.65 -9.94
C LYS A 275 19.82 -41.33 -9.76
N ALA A 276 20.93 -41.13 -10.48
CA ALA A 276 21.66 -39.87 -10.44
C ALA A 276 20.77 -38.68 -10.85
N ASP A 277 20.03 -38.81 -11.95
CA ASP A 277 19.08 -37.80 -12.43
C ASP A 277 18.02 -37.48 -11.36
N THR A 278 17.38 -38.50 -10.79
CA THR A 278 16.38 -38.32 -9.73
C THR A 278 16.94 -37.56 -8.52
N HIS A 279 18.09 -38.00 -7.99
CA HIS A 279 18.69 -37.37 -6.83
C HIS A 279 19.14 -35.93 -7.09
N TYR A 280 19.69 -35.64 -8.28
CA TYR A 280 20.07 -34.28 -8.63
C TYR A 280 18.85 -33.39 -8.85
N GLN A 281 17.76 -33.87 -9.45
CA GLN A 281 16.51 -33.10 -9.58
C GLN A 281 15.92 -32.77 -8.20
N GLU A 282 15.86 -33.74 -7.29
CA GLU A 282 15.42 -33.51 -5.91
C GLU A 282 16.33 -32.51 -5.17
N ALA A 283 17.66 -32.60 -5.36
CA ALA A 283 18.59 -31.63 -4.82
C ALA A 283 18.37 -30.23 -5.40
N LEU A 284 18.08 -30.11 -6.70
CA LEU A 284 17.81 -28.85 -7.38
C LEU A 284 16.52 -28.19 -6.88
N MET A 285 15.49 -28.98 -6.56
CA MET A 285 14.25 -28.48 -5.96
C MET A 285 14.49 -27.85 -4.58
N LEU A 286 15.39 -28.43 -3.78
CA LEU A 286 15.72 -27.92 -2.44
C LEU A 286 16.74 -26.77 -2.48
N LEU A 287 17.66 -26.80 -3.45
CA LEU A 287 18.77 -25.85 -3.60
C LEU A 287 18.85 -25.33 -5.04
N PRO A 288 17.87 -24.54 -5.50
CA PRO A 288 17.85 -23.98 -6.85
C PRO A 288 19.02 -23.02 -7.13
N GLU A 289 19.65 -22.50 -6.08
CA GLU A 289 20.86 -21.67 -6.12
C GLU A 289 22.15 -22.47 -6.37
N LEU A 290 22.15 -23.79 -6.11
CA LEU A 290 23.31 -24.63 -6.26
C LEU A 290 23.54 -24.94 -7.75
N THR A 291 24.27 -24.05 -8.41
CA THR A 291 24.56 -24.12 -9.85
C THR A 291 25.27 -25.42 -10.25
N GLU A 292 26.08 -25.99 -9.36
CA GLU A 292 26.72 -27.29 -9.56
C GLU A 292 25.70 -28.41 -9.85
N THR A 293 24.51 -28.39 -9.24
CA THR A 293 23.47 -29.39 -9.52
C THR A 293 22.97 -29.32 -10.97
N ARG A 294 22.77 -28.10 -11.49
CA ARG A 294 22.41 -27.88 -12.90
C ARG A 294 23.52 -28.35 -13.84
N MET A 295 24.78 -28.06 -13.49
CA MET A 295 25.94 -28.53 -14.25
C MET A 295 25.98 -30.06 -14.31
N ARG A 296 25.77 -30.76 -13.18
CA ARG A 296 25.73 -32.23 -13.15
C ARG A 296 24.59 -32.83 -13.96
N LEU A 297 23.38 -32.29 -13.86
CA LEU A 297 22.23 -32.71 -14.67
C LEU A 297 22.49 -32.51 -16.17
N SER A 298 23.15 -31.42 -16.55
CA SER A 298 23.53 -31.18 -17.94
C SER A 298 24.57 -32.19 -18.45
N LEU A 299 25.59 -32.53 -17.65
CA LEU A 299 26.59 -33.53 -18.00
C LEU A 299 25.96 -34.93 -18.13
N LEU A 300 25.01 -35.25 -17.26
CA LEU A 300 24.23 -36.47 -17.34
C LEU A 300 23.40 -36.54 -18.62
N SER A 301 22.78 -35.41 -19.00
CA SER A 301 22.03 -35.26 -20.25
C SER A 301 22.92 -35.38 -21.48
N VAL A 302 24.18 -34.92 -21.42
CA VAL A 302 25.17 -35.17 -22.48
C VAL A 302 25.47 -36.66 -22.62
N LYS A 303 25.66 -37.38 -21.50
CA LYS A 303 25.94 -38.83 -21.50
C LYS A 303 24.78 -39.66 -22.07
N THR A 304 23.55 -39.18 -21.91
CA THR A 304 22.33 -39.82 -22.44
C THR A 304 21.87 -39.22 -23.78
N GLU A 305 22.69 -38.35 -24.38
CA GLU A 305 22.42 -37.66 -25.65
C GLU A 305 21.11 -36.84 -25.70
N ASN A 306 20.61 -36.42 -24.53
CA ASN A 306 19.43 -35.57 -24.42
C ASN A 306 19.81 -34.08 -24.50
N TRP A 307 20.14 -33.63 -25.72
CA TRP A 307 20.64 -32.28 -25.99
C TRP A 307 19.69 -31.15 -25.57
N ASN A 308 18.37 -31.38 -25.64
CA ASN A 308 17.37 -30.40 -25.18
C ASN A 308 17.47 -30.15 -23.68
N GLN A 309 17.65 -31.22 -22.89
CA GLN A 309 17.80 -31.10 -21.43
C GLN A 309 19.12 -30.43 -21.05
N VAL A 310 20.20 -30.63 -21.83
CA VAL A 310 21.46 -29.88 -21.63
C VAL A 310 21.22 -28.38 -21.68
N ILE A 311 20.52 -27.91 -22.73
CA ILE A 311 20.21 -26.49 -22.92
C ILE A 311 19.29 -25.99 -21.80
N HIS A 312 18.26 -26.76 -21.43
CA HIS A 312 17.32 -26.41 -20.37
C HIS A 312 18.02 -26.22 -19.02
N TYR A 313 18.81 -27.20 -18.57
CA TYR A 313 19.50 -27.10 -17.28
C TYR A 313 20.57 -26.01 -17.25
N LEU A 314 21.17 -25.69 -18.38
CA LEU A 314 22.19 -24.64 -18.48
C LEU A 314 21.63 -23.28 -18.86
N GLU A 315 20.31 -23.12 -18.91
CA GLU A 315 19.68 -21.85 -19.23
C GLU A 315 20.13 -20.79 -18.20
N LYS A 316 20.71 -19.69 -18.70
CA LYS A 316 21.25 -18.58 -17.88
C LYS A 316 22.33 -18.99 -16.87
N VAL A 317 22.90 -20.19 -16.97
CA VAL A 317 24.07 -20.59 -16.17
C VAL A 317 25.32 -19.97 -16.81
N PRO A 318 26.00 -19.02 -16.15
CA PRO A 318 27.17 -18.38 -16.73
C PRO A 318 28.40 -19.28 -16.63
N GLY A 319 29.44 -18.93 -17.40
CA GLY A 319 30.77 -19.53 -17.28
C GLY A 319 31.17 -20.39 -18.48
N GLN A 320 32.47 -20.55 -18.67
CA GLN A 320 33.04 -21.19 -19.86
C GLN A 320 32.59 -22.64 -20.03
N GLN A 321 32.46 -23.39 -18.93
CA GLN A 321 32.00 -24.78 -18.98
C GLN A 321 30.54 -24.88 -19.45
N ALA A 322 29.66 -24.03 -18.91
CA ALA A 322 28.26 -24.00 -19.31
C ALA A 322 28.10 -23.57 -20.78
N ASN A 323 28.85 -22.54 -21.21
CA ASN A 323 28.90 -22.10 -22.61
C ASN A 323 29.38 -23.24 -23.52
N TYR A 324 30.44 -23.95 -23.13
CA TYR A 324 30.95 -25.08 -23.91
C TYR A 324 29.89 -26.16 -24.08
N LEU A 325 29.23 -26.59 -23.00
CA LEU A 325 28.22 -27.64 -23.02
C LEU A 325 26.96 -27.23 -23.81
N ARG A 326 26.48 -25.98 -23.67
CA ARG A 326 25.38 -25.46 -24.50
C ARG A 326 25.76 -25.43 -25.98
N GLY A 327 26.94 -24.90 -26.31
CA GLY A 327 27.42 -24.88 -27.69
C GLY A 327 27.57 -26.28 -28.27
N PHE A 328 28.05 -27.25 -27.48
CA PHE A 328 28.14 -28.65 -27.88
C PHE A 328 26.76 -29.27 -28.13
N ALA A 329 25.78 -29.01 -27.27
CA ALA A 329 24.40 -29.46 -27.47
C ALA A 329 23.79 -28.85 -28.74
N TYR A 330 23.96 -27.54 -28.97
CA TYR A 330 23.49 -26.89 -30.21
C TYR A 330 24.17 -27.47 -31.45
N PHE A 331 25.47 -27.75 -31.39
CA PHE A 331 26.19 -28.40 -32.49
C PHE A 331 25.62 -29.79 -32.80
N LYS A 332 25.36 -30.60 -31.77
CA LYS A 332 24.71 -31.92 -31.91
C LYS A 332 23.29 -31.86 -32.48
N GLN A 333 22.58 -30.76 -32.24
CA GLN A 333 21.27 -30.47 -32.83
C GLN A 333 21.35 -29.84 -34.24
N ASN A 334 22.55 -29.72 -34.82
CA ASN A 334 22.80 -29.01 -36.09
C ASN A 334 22.38 -27.52 -36.06
N ASN A 335 22.26 -26.92 -34.88
CA ASN A 335 22.03 -25.49 -34.70
C ASN A 335 23.37 -24.75 -34.65
N LEU A 336 24.05 -24.74 -35.80
CA LEU A 336 25.39 -24.18 -35.97
C LEU A 336 25.52 -22.71 -35.54
N PRO A 337 24.55 -21.80 -35.81
CA PRO A 337 24.66 -20.41 -35.39
C PRO A 337 24.69 -20.23 -33.87
N GLN A 338 23.88 -20.98 -33.12
CA GLN A 338 23.89 -20.91 -31.66
C GLN A 338 25.14 -21.57 -31.07
N ALA A 339 25.60 -22.66 -31.68
CA ALA A 339 26.86 -23.30 -31.29
C ALA A 339 28.05 -22.32 -31.42
N ASP A 340 28.18 -21.63 -32.55
CA ASP A 340 29.25 -20.64 -32.77
C ASP A 340 29.16 -19.48 -31.76
N ARG A 341 27.94 -18.99 -31.47
CA ARG A 341 27.70 -17.91 -30.51
C ARG A 341 28.14 -18.29 -29.09
N GLU A 342 27.73 -19.46 -28.59
CA GLU A 342 28.12 -19.94 -27.26
C GLU A 342 29.64 -20.11 -27.15
N TRP A 343 30.28 -20.57 -28.22
CA TRP A 343 31.72 -20.77 -28.28
C TRP A 343 32.53 -19.51 -28.62
N GLN A 344 31.90 -18.37 -28.94
CA GLN A 344 32.60 -17.21 -29.49
C GLN A 344 33.70 -16.66 -28.58
N SER A 345 33.46 -16.75 -27.26
CA SER A 345 34.32 -16.19 -26.21
C SER A 345 35.27 -17.23 -25.61
N LEU A 346 35.21 -18.48 -26.06
CA LEU A 346 36.05 -19.56 -25.54
C LEU A 346 37.43 -19.53 -26.20
N ALA A 347 38.48 -19.42 -25.39
CA ALA A 347 39.85 -19.28 -25.89
C ALA A 347 40.54 -20.62 -26.22
N HIS A 348 39.96 -21.76 -25.80
CA HIS A 348 40.57 -23.08 -25.94
C HIS A 348 40.78 -23.46 -27.41
N SER A 349 41.98 -23.94 -27.76
CA SER A 349 42.38 -24.22 -29.15
C SER A 349 41.40 -25.16 -29.87
N GLN A 350 41.04 -26.29 -29.25
CA GLN A 350 40.09 -27.24 -29.82
C GLN A 350 38.71 -26.62 -30.13
N VAL A 351 38.27 -25.65 -29.32
CA VAL A 351 36.99 -24.96 -29.57
C VAL A 351 37.13 -24.02 -30.77
N LYS A 352 38.28 -23.36 -30.93
CA LYS A 352 38.57 -22.56 -32.14
C LYS A 352 38.56 -23.42 -33.40
N ASP A 353 39.17 -24.60 -33.34
CA ASP A 353 39.16 -25.55 -34.46
C ASP A 353 37.73 -26.01 -34.80
N GLN A 354 36.92 -26.33 -33.79
CA GLN A 354 35.51 -26.67 -33.97
C GLN A 354 34.69 -25.52 -34.57
N ARG A 355 34.95 -24.27 -34.18
CA ARG A 355 34.32 -23.09 -34.78
C ARG A 355 34.70 -22.91 -36.24
N LEU A 356 35.96 -23.16 -36.60
CA LEU A 356 36.39 -23.12 -38.01
C LEU A 356 35.66 -24.19 -38.84
N ILE A 357 35.47 -25.40 -38.28
CA ILE A 357 34.65 -26.45 -38.90
C ILE A 357 33.21 -25.96 -39.09
N ILE A 358 32.60 -25.35 -38.08
CA ILE A 358 31.25 -24.77 -38.17
C ILE A 358 31.19 -23.73 -39.30
N GLN A 359 32.16 -22.83 -39.38
CA GLN A 359 32.21 -21.80 -40.43
C GLN A 359 32.28 -22.42 -41.82
N ASN A 360 33.14 -23.43 -42.02
CA ASN A 360 33.26 -24.15 -43.28
C ASN A 360 31.97 -24.87 -43.67
N ILE A 361 31.32 -25.55 -42.72
CA ILE A 361 30.03 -26.23 -42.96
C ILE A 361 28.95 -25.21 -43.33
N THR A 362 28.84 -24.11 -42.56
CA THR A 362 27.88 -23.03 -42.83
C THR A 362 28.10 -22.43 -44.22
N GLN A 363 29.35 -22.13 -44.59
CA GLN A 363 29.66 -21.58 -45.92
C GLN A 363 29.33 -22.57 -47.04
N ARG A 364 29.60 -23.86 -46.86
CA ARG A 364 29.22 -24.88 -47.83
C ARG A 364 27.70 -25.00 -47.97
N GLN A 365 26.96 -25.00 -46.87
CA GLN A 365 25.49 -25.02 -46.90
C GLN A 365 24.92 -23.78 -47.59
N ARG A 366 25.53 -22.61 -47.37
CA ARG A 366 25.18 -21.36 -48.05
C ARG A 366 25.36 -21.49 -49.56
N LEU A 367 26.51 -21.97 -50.03
CA LEU A 367 26.78 -22.14 -51.46
C LEU A 367 25.83 -23.15 -52.12
N LEU A 368 25.52 -24.26 -51.45
CA LEU A 368 24.56 -25.24 -51.96
C LEU A 368 23.15 -24.65 -52.10
N ALA A 369 22.70 -23.86 -51.12
CA ALA A 369 21.40 -23.21 -51.18
C ALA A 369 21.32 -22.14 -52.29
N ILE A 370 22.41 -21.40 -52.55
CA ILE A 370 22.49 -20.48 -53.69
C ILE A 370 22.35 -21.25 -55.01
N ARG A 371 23.12 -22.34 -55.16
CA ARG A 371 23.05 -23.19 -56.36
C ARG A 371 21.66 -23.79 -56.59
N GLU A 372 20.98 -24.20 -55.52
CA GLU A 372 19.60 -24.70 -55.59
C GLU A 372 18.63 -23.61 -56.07
N ILE A 373 18.75 -22.38 -55.54
CA ILE A 373 17.95 -21.23 -56.01
C ILE A 373 18.21 -20.98 -57.50
N GLU A 374 19.47 -20.96 -57.93
CA GLU A 374 19.86 -20.80 -59.34
C GLU A 374 19.25 -21.89 -60.23
N GLU A 375 19.29 -23.15 -59.79
CA GLU A 375 18.69 -24.28 -60.50
C GLU A 375 17.17 -24.12 -60.63
N TYR A 376 16.49 -23.66 -59.58
CA TYR A 376 15.05 -23.36 -59.66
C TYR A 376 14.75 -22.21 -60.62
N VAL A 377 15.56 -21.15 -60.65
CA VAL A 377 15.38 -20.04 -61.60
C VAL A 377 15.62 -20.49 -63.03
N ASN A 378 16.72 -21.21 -63.29
CA ASN A 378 17.08 -21.68 -64.63
C ASN A 378 16.05 -22.64 -65.22
N ASN A 379 15.40 -23.44 -64.37
CA ASN A 379 14.34 -24.36 -64.78
C ASN A 379 12.93 -23.74 -64.74
N ASN A 380 12.82 -22.41 -64.64
CA ASN A 380 11.55 -21.66 -64.54
C ASN A 380 10.61 -22.11 -63.39
N LYS A 381 11.17 -22.68 -62.30
CA LYS A 381 10.42 -23.11 -61.10
C LYS A 381 10.33 -21.96 -60.08
N LEU A 382 9.75 -20.83 -60.49
CA LEU A 382 9.84 -19.55 -59.77
C LEU A 382 9.26 -19.58 -58.34
N LYS A 383 8.18 -20.33 -58.09
CA LYS A 383 7.60 -20.48 -56.72
C LYS A 383 8.56 -21.19 -55.76
N LEU A 384 9.31 -22.19 -56.24
CA LEU A 384 10.34 -22.87 -55.44
C LEU A 384 11.58 -22.00 -55.23
N ALA A 385 11.94 -21.19 -56.24
CA ALA A 385 13.02 -20.21 -56.10
C ALA A 385 12.67 -19.14 -55.04
N LEU A 386 11.44 -18.63 -55.03
CA LEU A 386 10.93 -17.67 -54.04
C LEU A 386 11.00 -18.24 -52.62
N SER A 387 10.47 -19.45 -52.41
CA SER A 387 10.46 -20.09 -51.09
C SER A 387 11.87 -20.41 -50.60
N SER A 388 12.74 -20.90 -51.49
CA SER A 388 14.14 -21.23 -51.18
C SER A 388 14.97 -19.99 -50.87
N SER A 389 14.76 -18.88 -51.61
CA SER A 389 15.42 -17.59 -51.33
C SER A 389 14.98 -17.00 -50.00
N SER A 390 13.69 -17.09 -49.68
CA SER A 390 13.15 -16.64 -48.38
C SER A 390 13.74 -17.47 -47.22
N ASN A 391 13.81 -18.79 -47.39
CA ASN A 391 14.43 -19.70 -46.42
C ASN A 391 15.93 -19.45 -46.26
N PHE A 392 16.63 -19.18 -47.36
CA PHE A 392 18.04 -18.80 -47.34
C PHE A 392 18.26 -17.56 -46.47
N ILE A 393 17.51 -16.48 -46.73
CA ILE A 393 17.65 -15.21 -46.00
C ILE A 393 17.36 -15.41 -44.51
N LYS A 394 16.31 -16.18 -44.19
CA LYS A 394 15.97 -16.53 -42.81
C LYS A 394 17.08 -17.31 -42.10
N LYS A 395 17.76 -18.22 -42.81
CA LYS A 395 18.76 -19.13 -42.23
C LYS A 395 20.16 -18.51 -42.15
N PHE A 396 20.59 -17.78 -43.17
CA PHE A 396 21.96 -17.28 -43.32
C PHE A 396 22.08 -15.75 -43.19
N GLY A 397 20.96 -15.03 -43.15
CA GLY A 397 20.93 -13.57 -43.24
C GLY A 397 20.85 -13.06 -44.67
N VAL A 398 20.77 -11.73 -44.81
CA VAL A 398 20.63 -11.07 -46.12
C VAL A 398 21.93 -11.18 -46.91
N ASP A 399 21.85 -11.86 -48.06
CA ASP A 399 22.91 -11.92 -49.07
C ASP A 399 22.53 -11.02 -50.25
N PRO A 400 23.40 -10.10 -50.69
CA PRO A 400 23.06 -9.16 -51.76
C PRO A 400 22.64 -9.82 -53.08
N ILE A 401 23.27 -10.95 -53.43
CA ILE A 401 23.00 -11.65 -54.69
C ILE A 401 21.65 -12.34 -54.61
N VAL A 402 21.39 -13.07 -53.52
CA VAL A 402 20.11 -13.74 -53.31
C VAL A 402 18.98 -12.72 -53.21
N LYS A 403 19.21 -11.59 -52.54
CA LYS A 403 18.23 -10.52 -52.40
C LYS A 403 17.89 -9.88 -53.75
N SER A 404 18.88 -9.44 -54.52
CA SER A 404 18.65 -8.83 -55.83
C SER A 404 17.98 -9.83 -56.80
N ASN A 405 18.41 -11.10 -56.83
CA ASN A 405 17.73 -12.11 -57.63
C ASN A 405 16.26 -12.31 -57.21
N LEU A 406 15.98 -12.27 -55.91
CA LEU A 406 14.62 -12.38 -55.38
C LEU A 406 13.74 -11.20 -55.80
N GLU A 407 14.22 -9.97 -55.59
CA GLU A 407 13.46 -8.73 -55.77
C GLU A 407 13.39 -8.27 -57.23
N ASP A 408 14.46 -8.46 -58.01
CA ASP A 408 14.60 -7.89 -59.36
C ASP A 408 14.28 -8.92 -60.46
N HIS A 409 14.26 -10.22 -60.14
CA HIS A 409 14.07 -11.28 -61.13
C HIS A 409 12.95 -12.27 -60.78
N ILE A 410 12.99 -12.89 -59.60
CA ILE A 410 12.03 -13.93 -59.24
C ILE A 410 10.63 -13.33 -59.01
N GLN A 411 10.53 -12.31 -58.15
CA GLN A 411 9.25 -11.68 -57.83
C GLN A 411 8.59 -10.99 -59.04
N PRO A 412 9.28 -10.15 -59.83
CA PRO A 412 8.66 -9.49 -60.97
C PRO A 412 8.18 -10.48 -62.04
N ARG A 413 8.89 -11.60 -62.24
CA ARG A 413 8.45 -12.65 -63.17
C ARG A 413 7.20 -13.37 -62.69
N LEU A 414 7.12 -13.72 -61.40
CA LEU A 414 5.90 -14.28 -60.81
C LEU A 414 4.72 -13.32 -60.90
N GLU A 415 4.96 -12.02 -60.65
CA GLU A 415 3.94 -10.99 -60.84
C GLU A 415 3.50 -10.94 -62.29
N SER A 416 4.43 -10.94 -63.26
CA SER A 416 4.11 -10.93 -64.69
C SER A 416 3.30 -12.15 -65.14
N GLU A 417 3.57 -13.36 -64.60
CA GLU A 417 2.75 -14.56 -64.87
C GLU A 417 1.30 -14.35 -64.42
N ILE A 418 1.09 -13.74 -63.26
CA ILE A 418 -0.25 -13.41 -62.76
C ILE A 418 -0.96 -12.39 -63.67
N TRP A 419 -0.21 -11.43 -64.23
CA TRP A 419 -0.73 -10.48 -65.21
C TRP A 419 -1.01 -11.14 -66.57
N GLN A 420 -0.30 -12.19 -66.97
CA GLN A 420 -0.54 -12.87 -68.26
C GLN A 420 -1.66 -13.92 -68.19
N GLU A 421 -1.90 -14.53 -67.03
CA GLU A 421 -2.94 -15.54 -66.82
C GLU A 421 -4.34 -14.96 -66.61
N LYS A 422 -4.46 -13.65 -66.38
CA LYS A 422 -5.76 -12.98 -66.22
C LYS A 422 -6.20 -12.35 -67.54
N ASP A 423 -7.41 -12.67 -67.97
CA ASP A 423 -8.08 -11.97 -69.06
C ASP A 423 -8.55 -10.62 -68.50
N TRP A 424 -7.84 -9.53 -68.83
CA TRP A 424 -8.09 -8.19 -68.26
C TRP A 424 -9.16 -7.40 -69.04
N LEU A 425 -10.21 -8.09 -69.49
CA LEU A 425 -11.41 -7.49 -70.09
C LEU A 425 -12.62 -7.57 -69.14
#